data_AF-A0A401JF48-F1
#
_entry.id   AF-A0A401JF48-F1
#
_cell.length_a   1.000
_cell.length_b   1.000
_cell.length_c   1.000
_cell.angle_alpha   90.00
_cell.angle_beta   90.00
_cell.angle_gamma   90.00
#
_symmetry.space_group_name_H-M   'P 1'
#
loop_
_entity.id
_entity.type
_entity.pdbx_description
1 polymer ?
#
loop_
_entity_poly.entity_id
_entity_poly.type
_entity_poly.pdbx_seq_one_letter_code
_entity_poly.pdbx_strand_id
1 'polypeptide(L)' 'MNSEAAKQRIRAQGITITEWACREGYPRVDVYRVLNGQYKGHYGKAHEIAVKLGLKANPDDALRNAA' A
#
# COMPACT_ATOMS: atom_id res chain seq x y z
N MET A 1 -3.44 -9.45 -1.67
CA MET A 1 -1.96 -9.53 -1.58
C MET A 1 -1.55 -9.46 -0.12
N ASN A 2 -0.45 -10.09 0.30
CA ASN A 2 0.06 -9.98 1.68
C ASN A 2 1.24 -9.00 1.76
N SER A 3 1.63 -8.60 2.98
CA SER A 3 2.70 -7.61 3.21
C SER A 3 4.05 -8.02 2.63
N GLU A 4 4.38 -9.31 2.63
CA GLU A 4 5.63 -9.81 2.06
C GLU A 4 5.65 -9.68 0.53
N ALA A 5 4.55 -10.00 -0.14
CA ALA A 5 4.42 -9.79 -1.58
C ALA A 5 4.55 -8.31 -1.96
N ALA A 6 3.99 -7.39 -1.16
CA ALA A 6 4.15 -5.96 -1.38
C ALA A 6 5.63 -5.52 -1.26
N LYS A 7 6.36 -6.02 -0.24
CA LYS A 7 7.79 -5.77 -0.08
C LYS A 7 8.60 -6.34 -1.25
N GLN A 8 8.27 -7.55 -1.71
CA GLN A 8 8.93 -8.18 -2.86
C GLN A 8 8.71 -7.38 -4.14
N ARG A 9 7.50 -6.86 -4.37
CA ARG A 9 7.20 -6.00 -5.53
C ARG A 9 8.08 -4.74 -5.55
N ILE A 10 8.18 -4.06 -4.40
CA ILE A 10 9.02 -2.87 -4.26
C ILE A 10 10.50 -3.23 -4.53
N ARG A 11 10.99 -4.35 -3.98
CA ARG A 11 12.35 -4.84 -4.24
C ARG A 11 12.59 -5.20 -5.71
N ALA A 12 11.61 -5.82 -6.37
CA ALA A 12 11.69 -6.18 -7.78
C ALA A 12 11.76 -4.95 -8.71
N GLN A 13 11.24 -3.81 -8.26
CA GLN A 13 11.38 -2.51 -8.95
C GLN A 13 12.75 -1.86 -8.71
N GLY A 14 13.62 -2.44 -7.87
CA GLY A 14 14.94 -1.90 -7.57
C GLY A 14 14.95 -0.68 -6.65
N ILE A 15 13.84 -0.39 -5.96
CA ILE A 15 13.71 0.77 -5.08
C ILE A 15 13.51 0.35 -3.62
N THR A 16 13.79 1.26 -2.70
CA THR A 16 13.55 1.03 -1.26
C THR A 16 12.12 1.37 -0.86
N ILE A 17 11.64 0.86 0.28
CA ILE A 17 10.34 1.25 0.84
C ILE A 17 10.30 2.75 1.14
N THR A 18 11.41 3.32 1.62
CA THR A 18 11.52 4.77 1.88
C THR A 18 11.39 5.58 0.61
N GLU A 19 12.04 5.15 -0.46
CA GLU A 19 11.95 5.81 -1.76
C GLU A 19 10.55 5.68 -2.36
N TRP A 20 9.95 4.49 -2.30
CA TRP A 20 8.56 4.28 -2.68
C TRP A 20 7.62 5.22 -1.90
N ALA A 21 7.78 5.31 -0.58
CA ALA A 21 6.99 6.21 0.26
C ALA A 21 7.16 7.68 -0.16
N CYS A 22 8.39 8.12 -0.43
CA CYS A 22 8.68 9.47 -0.88
C CYS A 22 8.03 9.78 -2.24
N ARG A 23 8.16 8.87 -3.22
CA ARG A 23 7.56 9.00 -4.56
C ARG A 23 6.04 9.11 -4.49
N GLU A 24 5.41 8.36 -3.59
CA GLU A 24 3.96 8.36 -3.40
C GLU A 24 3.46 9.49 -2.47
N GLY A 25 4.36 10.26 -1.86
CA GLY A 25 4.02 11.38 -0.97
C GLY A 25 3.62 10.96 0.46
N TYR A 26 4.01 9.76 0.90
CA TYR A 26 3.67 9.23 2.22
C TYR A 26 4.85 9.29 3.20
N PRO A 27 4.59 9.54 4.50
CA PRO A 27 5.60 9.35 5.54
C PRO A 27 6.03 7.89 5.61
N ARG A 28 7.34 7.62 5.59
CA ARG A 28 7.89 6.25 5.69
C ARG A 28 7.30 5.45 6.86
N VAL A 29 7.07 6.11 7.99
CA VAL A 29 6.56 5.50 9.22
C VAL A 29 5.16 4.93 9.01
N ASP A 30 4.30 5.64 8.29
CA ASP A 30 2.94 5.18 8.01
C ASP A 30 2.97 3.98 7.06
N VAL A 31 3.85 3.97 6.07
CA VAL A 31 4.05 2.83 5.18
C VAL A 31 4.48 1.58 5.94
N TYR A 32 5.46 1.71 6.85
CA TYR A 32 5.88 0.59 7.70
C TYR A 32 4.76 0.14 8.65
N ARG A 33 3.98 1.06 9.22
CA ARG A 33 2.84 0.71 10.09
C ARG A 33 1.76 -0.06 9.34
N VAL A 34 1.50 0.27 8.07
CA VAL A 34 0.58 -0.50 7.21
C VAL A 34 1.17 -1.87 6.88
N LEU A 35 2.42 -1.93 6.42
CA LEU A 35 3.08 -3.20 6.07
C LEU A 35 3.18 -4.17 7.25
N ASN A 36 3.39 -3.66 8.45
CA ASN A 36 3.47 -4.46 9.68
C ASN A 36 2.09 -4.74 10.31
N GLY A 37 1.00 -4.26 9.72
CA GLY A 37 -0.36 -4.47 10.23
C GLY A 37 -0.72 -3.68 11.49
N GLN A 38 0.10 -2.70 11.89
CA GLN A 38 -0.20 -1.80 13.01
C GLN A 38 -1.36 -0.86 12.66
N TYR A 39 -1.46 -0.46 11.40
CA TYR A 39 -2.63 0.24 10.87
C TYR A 39 -3.56 -0.72 10.16
N LYS A 40 -4.82 -0.75 10.60
CA LYS A 40 -5.87 -1.59 9.99
C LYS A 40 -6.31 -1.11 8.59
N GLY A 41 -5.96 0.11 8.20
CA GLY A 41 -6.21 0.63 6.84
C GLY A 41 -7.69 0.71 6.46
N HIS A 42 -8.57 1.01 7.43
CA HIS A 42 -10.00 1.17 7.18
C HIS A 42 -10.35 2.49 6.49
N TYR A 43 -9.61 3.57 6.79
CA TYR A 43 -9.87 4.92 6.26
C TYR A 43 -8.57 5.76 6.19
N GLY A 44 -8.65 6.89 5.49
CA GLY A 44 -7.59 7.89 5.36
C GLY A 44 -6.30 7.37 4.71
N LYS A 45 -5.17 8.00 5.04
CA LYS A 45 -3.85 7.68 4.46
C LYS A 45 -3.47 6.19 4.59
N ALA A 46 -3.80 5.57 5.73
CA ALA A 46 -3.51 4.15 5.93
C ALA A 46 -4.28 3.25 4.96
N HIS A 47 -5.53 3.61 4.63
CA HIS A 47 -6.32 2.93 3.61
C HIS A 47 -5.72 3.13 2.22
N GLU A 48 -5.41 4.36 1.85
CA GLU A 48 -4.81 4.71 0.55
C GLU A 48 -3.49 3.95 0.32
N ILE A 49 -2.61 3.93 1.32
CA ILE A 49 -1.34 3.19 1.28
C ILE A 49 -1.61 1.70 1.08
N ALA A 50 -2.57 1.12 1.81
CA ALA A 50 -2.90 -0.30 1.69
C ALA A 50 -3.44 -0.66 0.29
N VAL A 51 -4.23 0.22 -0.32
CA VAL A 51 -4.74 0.06 -1.69
C VAL A 51 -3.60 0.18 -2.70
N LYS A 52 -2.76 1.23 -2.63
CA LYS A 52 -1.62 1.42 -3.54
C LYS A 52 -0.56 0.33 -3.45
N LEU A 53 -0.36 -0.25 -2.27
CA LEU A 53 0.51 -1.42 -2.06
C LEU A 53 -0.13 -2.72 -2.57
N GLY A 54 -1.39 -2.71 -2.99
CA GLY A 54 -2.15 -3.88 -3.43
C GLY A 54 -2.58 -4.81 -2.28
N LEU A 55 -2.40 -4.39 -1.03
CA LEU A 55 -2.80 -5.16 0.16
C LEU A 55 -4.33 -5.22 0.29
N LYS A 56 -5.02 -4.22 -0.24
CA LYS A 56 -6.47 -4.14 -0.29
C LYS A 56 -6.94 -3.78 -1.70
N ALA A 57 -8.11 -4.28 -2.09
CA ALA A 57 -8.75 -3.89 -3.34
C ALA A 57 -9.18 -2.42 -3.29
N ASN A 58 -9.03 -1.72 -4.41
CA ASN A 58 -9.60 -0.40 -4.57
C ASN A 58 -11.13 -0.53 -4.70
N PRO A 59 -11.94 0.14 -3.85
CA PRO A 59 -13.40 0.10 -3.97
C PRO A 59 -13.91 0.55 -5.33
N ASP A 60 -13.24 1.50 -6.00
CA ASP A 60 -13.64 1.96 -7.34
C ASP A 60 -13.43 0.90 -8.43
N ASP A 61 -12.39 0.06 -8.30
CA ASP A 61 -12.18 -1.06 -9.24
C ASP A 61 -13.30 -2.09 -9.10
N ALA A 62 -13.81 -2.31 -7.88
CA ALA A 62 -14.93 -3.21 -7.66
C ALA A 62 -16.23 -2.68 -8.29
N LEU A 63 -16.46 -1.37 -8.22
CA LEU A 63 -17.62 -0.74 -8.85
C LEU A 63 -17.52 -0.76 -10.37
N ARG A 64 -16.33 -0.54 -10.94
CA ARG A 64 -16.10 -0.52 -12.39
C ARG A 64 -16.20 -1.88 -13.06
N ASN A 65 -15.89 -2.96 -12.34
CA ASN A 65 -16.01 -4.33 -12.86
C ASN A 65 -17.43 -4.93 -12.70
N ALA A 66 -18.32 -4.23 -11.99
CA ALA A 66 -19.70 -4.65 -11.76
C ALA A 66 -20.72 -3.99 -12.71
N ALA A 67 -20.25 -3.08 -13.57
CA ALA A 67 -21.04 -2.37 -14.58
C ALA A 67 -20.63 -2.83 -15.99
#